data_AF-A0A3F2UFU4-F1
#
_entry.id   AF-A0A3F2UFU4-F1
#
_cell.length_a   1.000
_cell.length_b   1.000
_cell.length_c   1.000
_cell.angle_alpha   90.00
_cell.angle_beta   90.00
_cell.angle_gamma   90.00
#
_symmetry.space_group_name_H-M   'P 1'
#
loop_
_entity.id
_entity.type
_entity.pdbx_description
1 polymer ?
#
loop_
_entity_poly.entity_id
_entity_poly.type
_entity_poly.pdbx_seq_one_letter_code
_entity_poly.pdbx_strand_id
1 'polypeptide(L)' 'MPTFQIVFLVVVALTVASGLAAGGIVMFGDTRRNVGQRNVAERFAQIALLGAAAIISLLALP' A
#
# COMPACT_ATOMS: atom_id res chain seq x y z
N MET A 1 13.44 14.80 -15.71
CA MET A 1 14.01 13.66 -14.95
C MET A 1 13.06 12.45 -15.07
N PRO A 2 13.05 11.72 -16.20
CA PRO A 2 12.08 10.63 -16.45
C PRO A 2 12.14 9.52 -15.39
N THR A 3 13.30 9.29 -14.77
CA THR A 3 13.49 8.33 -13.68
C THR A 3 12.64 8.65 -12.46
N PHE A 4 12.51 9.92 -12.09
CA PHE A 4 11.69 10.34 -10.93
C PHE A 4 10.20 10.06 -11.15
N GLN A 5 9.70 10.29 -12.37
CA GLN A 5 8.32 10.01 -12.74
C GLN A 5 8.02 8.51 -12.72
N ILE A 6 8.96 7.68 -13.18
CA ILE A 6 8.82 6.21 -13.13
C ILE A 6 8.77 5.74 -11.69
N VAL A 7 9.70 6.21 -10.84
CA VAL A 7 9.71 5.86 -9.41
C VAL A 7 8.39 6.27 -8.75
N PHE A 8 7.93 7.49 -9.00
CA PHE A 8 6.66 7.98 -8.48
C PHE A 8 5.48 7.09 -8.88
N LEU A 9 5.35 6.78 -10.18
CA LEU A 9 4.27 5.93 -10.68
C LEU A 9 4.30 4.52 -10.08
N VAL A 10 5.49 3.93 -9.94
CA VAL A 10 5.65 2.60 -9.32
C VAL A 10 5.22 2.63 -7.86
N VAL A 11 5.65 3.64 -7.09
CA VAL A 11 5.28 3.78 -5.68
C VAL A 11 3.77 3.98 -5.55
N VAL A 12 3.15 4.81 -6.39
CA VAL A 12 1.69 4.98 -6.44
C VAL A 12 0.99 3.65 -6.73
N ALA A 13 1.42 2.92 -7.76
CA ALA A 13 0.80 1.64 -8.12
C ALA A 13 0.89 0.61 -6.98
N LEU A 14 2.05 0.48 -6.34
CA LEU A 14 2.25 -0.42 -5.20
C LEU A 14 1.40 -0.01 -3.99
N THR A 15 1.29 1.29 -3.74
CA THR A 15 0.48 1.83 -2.63
C THR A 15 -0.99 1.52 -2.82
N VAL A 16 -1.52 1.76 -4.02
CA VAL A 16 -2.93 1.49 -4.35
C VAL A 16 -3.20 -0.01 -4.33
N ALA A 17 -2.35 -0.82 -4.95
CA ALA A 17 -2.52 -2.27 -4.99
C ALA A 17 -2.50 -2.89 -3.59
N SER A 18 -1.57 -2.47 -2.72
CA SER A 18 -1.51 -2.94 -1.33
C SER A 18 -2.71 -2.49 -0.50
N GLY A 19 -3.17 -1.24 -0.66
CA GLY A 19 -4.39 -0.76 0.00
C GLY A 19 -5.64 -1.53 -0.42
N LEU A 20 -5.81 -1.79 -1.72
CA LEU A 20 -6.91 -2.60 -2.25
C LEU A 20 -6.85 -4.04 -1.77
N ALA A 21 -5.66 -4.65 -1.74
CA ALA A 21 -5.49 -6.01 -1.22
C ALA A 21 -5.84 -6.09 0.27
N ALA A 22 -5.34 -5.16 1.09
CA ALA A 22 -5.69 -5.10 2.51
C ALA A 22 -7.21 -4.91 2.72
N GLY A 23 -7.81 -3.95 2.00
CA GLY A 23 -9.24 -3.69 2.05
C GLY A 23 -10.07 -4.90 1.63
N GLY A 24 -9.67 -5.58 0.55
CA GLY A 24 -10.33 -6.79 0.06
C GLY A 24 -10.27 -7.94 1.07
N ILE A 25 -9.11 -8.17 1.69
CA ILE A 25 -8.97 -9.21 2.72
C ILE A 25 -9.82 -8.87 3.95
N VAL A 26 -9.88 -7.61 4.37
CA VAL A 26 -10.67 -7.22 5.55
C VAL A 26 -12.17 -7.28 5.27
N MET A 27 -12.62 -6.88 4.08
CA MET A 27 -14.04 -6.84 3.72
C MET A 27 -14.61 -8.21 3.36
N PHE A 28 -13.85 -9.04 2.64
CA PHE A 28 -14.34 -10.30 2.09
C PHE A 28 -13.73 -11.54 2.75
N GLY A 29 -12.66 -11.38 3.54
CA GLY A 29 -12.00 -12.48 4.25
C GLY A 29 -12.54 -12.71 5.67
N ASP A 30 -12.21 -13.86 6.25
CA ASP A 30 -12.54 -14.19 7.65
C ASP A 30 -11.39 -13.79 8.58
N THR A 31 -11.07 -12.49 8.59
CA THR A 31 -9.96 -11.94 9.40
C THR A 31 -10.18 -12.06 10.92
N ARG A 32 -11.41 -12.37 11.37
CA ARG A 32 -11.72 -12.60 12.79
C ARG A 32 -11.32 -13.99 13.26
N ARG A 33 -11.48 -15.01 12.41
CA ARG A 33 -11.16 -16.41 12.76
C ARG A 33 -9.85 -16.89 12.17
N ASN A 34 -9.36 -16.24 11.11
CA ASN A 34 -8.11 -16.56 10.45
C ASN A 34 -7.03 -15.50 10.73
N VAL A 35 -6.16 -15.80 11.70
CA VAL A 35 -5.02 -14.96 12.09
C VAL A 35 -4.04 -14.75 10.92
N GLY A 36 -3.90 -15.73 10.03
CA GLY A 36 -3.06 -15.60 8.84
C GLY A 36 -3.55 -14.51 7.90
N GLN A 37 -4.84 -14.50 7.59
CA GLN A 37 -5.45 -13.45 6.75
C GLN A 37 -5.35 -12.08 7.40
N ARG A 38 -5.57 -12.00 8.71
CA ARG A 38 -5.41 -10.74 9.45
C ARG A 38 -3.97 -10.22 9.38
N ASN A 39 -2.98 -11.07 9.63
CA ASN A 39 -1.57 -10.68 9.54
C ASN A 39 -1.22 -10.19 8.13
N VAL A 40 -1.68 -10.86 7.09
CA VAL A 40 -1.44 -10.44 5.71
C VAL A 40 -2.10 -9.08 5.42
N ALA A 41 -3.35 -8.88 5.85
CA ALA A 41 -4.05 -7.60 5.70
C ALA A 41 -3.32 -6.45 6.44
N GLU A 42 -2.86 -6.69 7.66
CA GLU A 42 -2.10 -5.69 8.44
C GLU A 42 -0.78 -5.32 7.75
N ARG A 43 -0.07 -6.30 7.16
CA ARG A 43 1.17 -6.03 6.41
C ARG A 43 0.90 -5.23 5.13
N PHE A 44 -0.13 -5.57 4.37
CA PHE A 44 -0.49 -4.80 3.18
C PHE A 44 -0.94 -3.37 3.54
N ALA A 45 -1.67 -3.19 4.65
CA ALA A 45 -2.04 -1.87 5.13
C ALA A 45 -0.80 -1.04 5.53
N GLN A 46 0.19 -1.66 6.21
CA GLN A 46 1.47 -1.00 6.53
C GLN A 46 2.24 -0.57 5.28
N ILE A 47 2.29 -1.43 4.25
CA ILE A 47 2.93 -1.11 2.97
C ILE A 47 2.24 0.08 2.30
N ALA A 48 0.91 0.09 2.26
CA ALA A 48 0.16 1.21 1.69
C ALA A 48 0.43 2.52 2.44
N LEU A 49 0.53 2.47 3.77
CA LEU A 49 0.79 3.65 4.59
C LEU A 49 2.22 4.19 4.39
N LEU A 50 3.20 3.29 4.30
CA LEU A 50 4.58 3.65 3.97
C LEU A 50 4.67 4.25 2.55
N GLY A 51 3.98 3.64 1.59
CA GLY A 51 3.91 4.11 0.22
C GLY A 51 3.28 5.50 0.10
N ALA A 52 2.21 5.77 0.85
CA ALA A 52 1.60 7.09 0.94
C ALA A 52 2.58 8.14 1.49
N ALA A 53 3.35 7.81 2.54
CA ALA A 53 4.38 8.69 3.06
C ALA A 53 5.47 8.98 2.02
N ALA A 54 5.92 7.96 1.28
CA ALA A 54 6.90 8.11 0.21
C ALA A 54 6.39 9.01 -0.94
N ILE A 55 5.12 8.86 -1.34
CA ILE A 55 4.48 9.72 -2.35
C ILE A 55 4.48 11.18 -1.88
N ILE A 56 4.09 11.44 -0.63
CA ILE A 56 4.09 12.79 -0.05
C ILE A 56 5.51 13.38 -0.06
N SER A 57 6.52 12.60 0.38
CA SER A 57 7.92 13.03 0.34
C SER A 57 8.40 13.33 -1.07
N LEU A 58 7.99 12.53 -2.07
CA LEU A 58 8.35 12.75 -3.47
C LEU A 58 7.69 14.00 -4.06
N LEU A 59 6.46 14.33 -3.65
CA LEU A 59 5.75 15.54 -4.06
C LEU A 59 6.28 16.81 -3.36
N ALA A 60 6.87 16.66 -2.17
CA ALA A 60 7.44 17.76 -1.41
C ALA A 60 8.86 18.14 -1.85
N LEU A 61 9.47 17.38 -2.77
CA LEU A 61 10.76 17.73 -3.37
C LEU A 61 10.57 18.92 -4.35
N PRO A 62 11.34 20.02 -4.19
CA PRO A 62 11.28 21.17 -5.08
C PRO A 62 11.80 20.90 -6.48
#